data_AF-A0A2A8CTQ6-F1
#
_entry.id   AF-A0A2A8CTQ6-F1
#
_cell.length_a   1.000
_cell.length_b   1.000
_cell.length_c   1.000
_cell.angle_alpha   90.00
_cell.angle_beta   90.00
_cell.angle_gamma   90.00
#
_symmetry.space_group_name_H-M   'P 1'
#
loop_
_entity.id
_entity.type
_entity.pdbx_description
1 polymer ?
#
loop_
_entity_poly.entity_id
_entity_poly.type
_entity_poly.pdbx_seq_one_letter_code
_entity_poly.pdbx_strand_id
1 'polypeptide(L)'
;MAKSKSNAVNWFLHRITGTFLVFMLITHFWVQHYDHSVASVTTDVVAQQGELPAYSDEAAAGVKAKFGADAEVTPYNVVMQRLADPVYAVLWKGFNILFLIVALHHGFYGLNNVLTDYIRNPLGRVMARVLSWSVALVLLIIGLYSVITAGW
;
A
#
# COMPACT_ATOMS: atom_id res chain seq x y z
N MET A 1 -18.55 -24.86 30.18
CA MET A 1 -19.10 -24.58 28.83
C MET A 1 -18.20 -23.56 28.14
N ALA A 2 -17.48 -23.95 27.08
CA ALA A 2 -16.76 -22.99 26.26
C ALA A 2 -17.78 -22.17 25.46
N LYS A 3 -17.87 -20.87 25.73
CA LYS A 3 -18.76 -19.94 25.03
C LYS A 3 -18.34 -19.94 23.55
N SER A 4 -19.21 -20.42 22.66
CA SER A 4 -19.06 -20.25 21.20
C SER A 4 -19.00 -18.76 20.92
N LYS A 5 -17.80 -18.20 20.82
CA LYS A 5 -17.60 -16.82 20.39
C LYS A 5 -17.91 -16.80 18.89
N SER A 6 -18.98 -16.11 18.53
CA SER A 6 -19.66 -16.24 17.24
C SER A 6 -18.72 -16.03 16.05
N ASN A 7 -18.65 -17.05 15.19
CA ASN A 7 -18.07 -16.95 13.84
C ASN A 7 -18.78 -15.88 12.98
N ALA A 8 -20.00 -15.45 13.37
CA ALA A 8 -20.81 -14.48 12.65
C ALA A 8 -20.18 -13.09 12.56
N VAL A 9 -19.50 -12.60 13.61
CA VAL A 9 -18.88 -11.26 13.58
C VAL A 9 -17.71 -11.25 12.62
N ASN A 10 -16.81 -12.23 12.71
CA ASN A 10 -15.68 -12.30 11.78
C ASN A 10 -16.14 -12.57 10.35
N TRP A 11 -17.17 -13.41 10.17
CA TRP A 11 -17.82 -13.60 8.90
C TRP A 11 -18.31 -12.26 8.35
N PHE A 12 -19.04 -11.47 9.14
CA PHE A 12 -19.58 -10.18 8.74
C PHE A 12 -18.49 -9.16 8.40
N LEU A 13 -17.46 -9.04 9.25
CA LEU A 13 -16.32 -8.16 9.02
C LEU A 13 -15.57 -8.52 7.73
N HIS A 14 -15.45 -9.81 7.40
CA HIS A 14 -14.82 -10.24 6.15
C HIS A 14 -15.59 -9.75 4.91
N ARG A 15 -16.94 -9.70 4.95
CA ARG A 15 -17.76 -9.16 3.85
C ARG A 15 -17.60 -7.66 3.73
N ILE A 16 -17.73 -6.95 4.85
CA ILE A 16 -17.64 -5.48 4.87
C ILE A 16 -16.27 -5.04 4.36
N THR A 17 -15.20 -5.64 4.88
CA THR A 17 -13.84 -5.31 4.45
C THR A 17 -13.61 -5.65 2.97
N GLY A 18 -14.18 -6.75 2.47
CA GLY A 18 -14.12 -7.09 1.05
C GLY A 18 -14.85 -6.08 0.15
N THR A 19 -16.10 -5.72 0.49
CA THR A 19 -16.86 -4.70 -0.25
C THR A 19 -16.17 -3.34 -0.19
N PHE A 20 -15.66 -2.96 0.98
CA PHE A 20 -14.92 -1.72 1.14
C PHE A 20 -13.63 -1.70 0.30
N LEU A 21 -12.90 -2.83 0.27
CA LEU A 21 -11.70 -2.98 -0.56
C LEU A 21 -11.96 -2.83 -2.04
N VAL A 22 -13.15 -3.17 -2.56
CA VAL A 22 -13.47 -2.94 -3.98
C VAL A 22 -13.37 -1.44 -4.31
N PHE A 23 -13.99 -0.58 -3.52
CA PHE A 23 -13.94 0.88 -3.74
C PHE A 23 -12.54 1.44 -3.55
N MET A 24 -11.80 0.94 -2.55
CA MET A 24 -10.43 1.36 -2.33
C MET A 24 -9.51 0.89 -3.45
N LEU A 25 -9.65 -0.34 -3.95
CA LEU A 25 -8.87 -0.84 -5.10
C LEU A 25 -9.15 -0.04 -6.36
N ILE A 26 -10.41 0.30 -6.63
CA ILE A 26 -10.76 1.16 -7.78
C ILE A 26 -10.07 2.51 -7.64
N THR A 27 -10.16 3.14 -6.47
CA THR A 27 -9.51 4.44 -6.20
C THR A 27 -8.00 4.34 -6.34
N HIS A 28 -7.40 3.30 -5.77
CA HIS A 28 -5.96 3.06 -5.82
C HIS A 28 -5.49 2.83 -7.26
N PHE A 29 -6.17 1.97 -8.01
CA PHE A 29 -5.84 1.66 -9.41
C PHE A 29 -6.02 2.88 -10.30
N TRP A 30 -7.11 3.63 -10.12
CA TRP A 30 -7.37 4.86 -10.86
C TRP A 30 -6.24 5.88 -10.68
N VAL A 31 -5.90 6.18 -9.43
CA VAL A 31 -4.85 7.16 -9.11
C VAL A 31 -3.48 6.70 -9.61
N GLN A 32 -3.15 5.42 -9.52
CA GLN A 32 -1.83 4.92 -9.94
C GLN A 32 -1.68 4.76 -11.46
N HIS A 33 -2.78 4.57 -12.20
CA HIS A 33 -2.71 4.23 -13.63
C HIS A 33 -3.31 5.27 -14.58
N TYR A 34 -4.26 6.10 -14.13
CA TYR A 34 -5.01 7.01 -15.01
C TYR A 34 -4.82 8.48 -14.72
N ASP A 35 -4.48 8.86 -13.49
CA ASP A 35 -4.25 10.26 -13.20
C ASP A 35 -2.80 10.62 -13.58
N HIS A 36 -2.65 11.35 -14.69
CA HIS A 36 -1.36 11.71 -15.28
C HIS A 36 -0.48 12.58 -14.36
N SER A 37 -1.06 13.23 -13.34
CA SER A 37 -0.28 13.94 -12.33
C SER A 37 0.39 12.98 -11.34
N VAL A 38 -0.18 11.77 -11.18
CA VAL A 38 0.11 10.84 -10.09
C VAL A 38 0.52 9.42 -10.53
N ALA A 39 0.26 9.06 -11.78
CA ALA A 39 0.68 7.81 -12.37
C ALA A 39 2.21 7.75 -12.29
N SER A 40 2.73 6.62 -11.81
CA SER A 40 4.17 6.43 -11.81
C SER A 40 4.64 6.50 -13.26
N VAL A 41 5.43 7.54 -13.60
CA VAL A 41 6.06 7.81 -14.91
C VAL A 41 7.02 6.66 -15.34
N THR A 42 6.97 5.52 -14.66
CA THR A 42 7.77 4.30 -14.87
C THR A 42 7.61 3.73 -16.28
N THR A 43 6.52 4.00 -16.99
CA THR A 43 6.37 3.54 -18.38
C THR A 43 7.39 4.18 -19.32
N ASP A 44 7.87 5.39 -19.02
CA ASP A 44 8.91 6.04 -19.85
C ASP A 44 10.32 5.60 -19.43
N VAL A 45 10.53 5.29 -18.14
CA VAL A 45 11.83 4.87 -17.59
C VAL A 45 12.24 3.46 -18.05
N VAL A 46 11.28 2.56 -18.31
CA VAL A 46 11.56 1.19 -18.80
C VAL A 46 11.64 1.13 -20.33
N ALA A 47 11.04 2.09 -21.03
CA ALA A 47 11.01 2.12 -22.49
C ALA A 47 12.28 2.70 -23.13
N GLN A 48 13.00 3.58 -22.42
CA GLN A 48 14.22 4.21 -22.94
C GLN A 48 15.48 3.68 -22.24
N GLN A 49 16.40 3.20 -23.04
CA GLN A 49 17.61 2.45 -22.67
C GLN A 49 18.60 3.29 -21.82
N GLY A 50 18.37 3.39 -20.51
CA GLY A 50 19.35 3.98 -19.57
C GLY A 50 19.44 5.51 -19.60
N GLU A 51 18.56 6.19 -20.31
CA GLU A 51 18.42 7.65 -20.27
C GLU A 51 17.27 8.02 -19.32
N LEU A 52 17.50 9.03 -18.48
CA LEU A 52 16.45 9.57 -17.62
C LEU A 52 15.36 10.20 -18.51
N PRO A 53 14.07 9.96 -18.23
CA PRO A 53 13.00 10.61 -19.00
C PRO A 53 13.07 12.13 -18.82
N ALA A 54 12.74 12.86 -19.88
CA ALA A 54 12.60 14.31 -19.80
C ALA A 54 11.36 14.66 -18.96
N TYR A 55 11.57 15.22 -17.77
CA TYR A 55 10.49 15.77 -16.94
C TYR A 55 10.12 17.18 -17.38
N SER A 56 8.91 17.64 -17.07
CA SER A 56 8.50 19.01 -17.36
C SER A 56 9.34 20.02 -16.58
N ASP A 57 9.45 21.24 -17.09
CA ASP A 57 10.19 22.33 -16.45
C ASP A 57 9.63 22.62 -15.03
N GLU A 58 8.32 22.46 -14.82
CA GLU A 58 7.71 22.64 -13.50
C GLU A 58 8.14 21.56 -12.51
N ALA A 59 8.20 20.30 -12.95
CA ALA A 59 8.66 19.19 -12.11
C ALA A 59 10.14 19.35 -11.74
N ALA A 60 10.97 19.75 -12.71
CA ALA A 60 12.39 20.02 -12.47
C ALA A 60 12.59 21.21 -11.49
N ALA A 61 11.84 22.30 -11.67
CA ALA A 61 11.88 23.46 -10.79
C ALA A 61 11.44 23.11 -9.36
N GLY A 62 10.39 22.29 -9.23
CA GLY A 62 9.89 21.85 -7.95
C GLY A 62 10.86 20.93 -7.19
N VAL A 63 11.56 20.04 -7.90
CA VAL A 63 12.63 19.22 -7.32
C VAL A 63 13.75 20.13 -6.81
N LYS A 64 14.21 21.08 -7.61
CA LYS A 64 15.27 22.01 -7.22
C LYS A 64 14.86 22.93 -6.07
N ALA A 65 13.61 23.36 -6.03
CA ALA A 65 13.07 24.15 -4.92
C ALA A 65 13.06 23.36 -3.59
N LYS A 66 12.81 22.05 -3.64
CA LYS A 66 12.75 21.20 -2.44
C LYS A 66 14.12 20.67 -2.01
N PHE A 67 14.94 20.22 -2.95
CA PHE A 67 16.19 19.49 -2.68
C PHE A 67 17.47 20.32 -2.92
N GLY A 68 17.34 21.56 -3.40
CA GLY A 68 18.45 22.48 -3.66
C GLY A 68 18.65 22.77 -5.15
N ALA A 69 19.23 23.93 -5.48
CA ALA A 69 19.39 24.39 -6.87
C ALA A 69 20.17 23.42 -7.76
N ASP A 70 21.13 22.70 -7.16
CA ASP A 70 22.00 21.73 -7.83
C ASP A 70 21.45 20.29 -7.78
N ALA A 71 20.23 20.08 -7.29
CA ALA A 71 19.63 18.76 -7.19
C ALA A 71 19.38 18.13 -8.56
N GLU A 72 19.77 16.86 -8.70
CA GLU A 72 19.49 16.06 -9.88
C GLU A 72 17.99 15.70 -9.96
N VAL A 73 17.39 15.81 -11.14
CA VAL A 73 15.96 15.54 -11.36
C VAL A 73 15.76 14.07 -11.68
N THR A 74 15.89 13.24 -10.65
CA THR A 74 15.70 11.78 -10.75
C THR A 74 14.22 11.41 -10.59
N PRO A 75 13.77 10.24 -11.12
CA PRO A 75 12.43 9.72 -10.86
C PRO A 75 12.08 9.65 -9.38
N TYR A 76 13.06 9.28 -8.55
CA TYR A 76 12.90 9.26 -7.10
C TYR A 76 12.58 10.64 -6.53
N ASN A 77 13.33 11.68 -6.92
CA ASN A 77 13.13 13.04 -6.42
C ASN A 77 11.78 13.63 -6.87
N VAL A 78 11.37 13.37 -8.12
CA VAL A 78 10.06 13.81 -8.63
C VAL A 78 8.92 13.16 -7.83
N VAL A 79 9.00 11.85 -7.58
CA VAL A 79 8.00 11.14 -6.77
C VAL A 79 7.99 11.65 -5.32
N MET A 80 9.15 11.84 -4.70
CA MET A 80 9.25 12.35 -3.32
C MET A 80 8.77 13.81 -3.20
N GLN A 81 8.97 14.63 -4.23
CA GLN A 81 8.41 15.98 -4.25
C GLN A 81 6.87 15.92 -4.32
N ARG A 82 6.31 15.08 -5.18
CA ARG A 82 4.85 14.94 -5.30
C ARG A 82 4.20 14.44 -4.02
N LEU A 83 4.80 13.45 -3.38
CA LEU A 83 4.31 12.89 -2.12
C LEU A 83 4.43 13.86 -0.94
N ALA A 84 5.08 15.01 -1.13
CA ALA A 84 5.25 16.06 -0.13
C ALA A 84 4.21 17.17 -0.22
N ASP A 85 3.38 17.22 -1.28
CA ASP A 85 2.29 18.18 -1.34
C ASP A 85 1.40 18.00 -0.10
N PRO A 86 1.15 19.04 0.70
CA PRO A 86 0.53 18.89 2.01
C PRO A 86 -0.92 18.39 1.96
N VAL A 87 -1.68 18.75 0.92
CA VAL A 87 -3.09 18.33 0.80
C VAL A 87 -3.18 16.90 0.31
N TYR A 88 -2.39 16.56 -0.71
CA TYR A 88 -2.28 15.18 -1.19
C TYR A 88 -1.66 14.29 -0.12
N ALA A 89 -0.63 14.73 0.60
CA ALA A 89 0.05 13.95 1.63
C ALA A 89 -0.92 13.53 2.74
N VAL A 90 -1.77 14.42 3.25
CA VAL A 90 -2.69 14.06 4.34
C VAL A 90 -3.76 13.07 3.88
N LEU A 91 -4.48 13.39 2.79
CA LEU A 91 -5.57 12.55 2.31
C LEU A 91 -5.07 11.23 1.72
N TRP A 92 -3.99 11.27 0.95
CA TRP A 92 -3.42 10.08 0.30
C TRP A 92 -2.71 9.18 1.30
N LYS A 93 -1.94 9.71 2.27
CA LYS A 93 -1.33 8.85 3.31
C LYS A 93 -2.42 8.22 4.18
N GLY A 94 -3.44 8.98 4.57
CA GLY A 94 -4.58 8.46 5.31
C GLY A 94 -5.29 7.33 4.55
N PHE A 95 -5.55 7.54 3.27
CA PHE A 95 -6.12 6.53 2.38
C PHE A 95 -5.24 5.27 2.30
N ASN A 96 -3.93 5.40 2.07
CA ASN A 96 -3.01 4.26 1.94
C ASN A 96 -2.84 3.48 3.24
N ILE A 97 -2.80 4.17 4.39
CA ILE A 97 -2.75 3.51 5.71
C ILE A 97 -4.03 2.73 5.96
N LEU A 98 -5.20 3.33 5.69
CA LEU A 98 -6.47 2.64 5.79
C LEU A 98 -6.53 1.44 4.83
N PHE A 99 -6.08 1.62 3.60
CA PHE A 99 -6.06 0.58 2.58
C PHE A 99 -5.18 -0.58 3.01
N LEU A 100 -3.97 -0.30 3.50
CA LEU A 100 -3.02 -1.28 4.04
C LEU A 100 -3.66 -2.11 5.16
N ILE A 101 -4.26 -1.44 6.15
CA ILE A 101 -4.89 -2.11 7.30
C ILE A 101 -6.02 -3.03 6.84
N VAL A 102 -6.93 -2.52 6.00
CA VAL A 102 -8.09 -3.29 5.53
C VAL A 102 -7.64 -4.45 4.62
N ALA A 103 -6.69 -4.22 3.72
CA ALA A 103 -6.17 -5.23 2.81
C ALA A 103 -5.46 -6.36 3.57
N LEU A 104 -4.58 -6.03 4.52
CA LEU A 104 -3.90 -7.01 5.36
C LEU A 104 -4.91 -7.79 6.21
N HIS A 105 -5.85 -7.11 6.86
CA HIS A 105 -6.88 -7.78 7.65
C HIS A 105 -7.69 -8.76 6.79
N HIS A 106 -8.23 -8.31 5.66
CA HIS A 106 -9.09 -9.12 4.79
C HIS A 106 -8.32 -10.31 4.18
N GLY A 107 -7.15 -10.05 3.62
CA GLY A 107 -6.31 -11.05 2.95
C GLY A 107 -5.79 -12.10 3.93
N PHE A 108 -5.25 -11.69 5.07
CA PHE A 108 -4.73 -12.63 6.06
C PHE A 108 -5.85 -13.36 6.81
N TYR A 109 -7.00 -12.73 7.06
CA TYR A 109 -8.16 -13.46 7.61
C TYR A 109 -8.63 -14.57 6.65
N GLY A 110 -8.72 -14.28 5.35
CA GLY A 110 -9.05 -15.27 4.32
C GLY A 110 -8.01 -16.39 4.23
N LEU A 111 -6.73 -16.03 4.18
CA LEU A 111 -5.61 -16.99 4.18
C LEU A 111 -5.65 -17.92 5.39
N ASN A 112 -5.92 -17.39 6.59
CA ASN A 112 -5.99 -18.19 7.80
C ASN A 112 -7.13 -19.22 7.76
N ASN A 113 -8.29 -18.89 7.17
CA ASN A 113 -9.37 -19.86 6.97
C ASN A 113 -8.91 -21.00 6.05
N VAL A 114 -8.30 -20.67 4.90
CA VAL A 114 -7.75 -21.65 3.95
C VAL A 114 -6.71 -22.55 4.65
N LEU A 115 -5.75 -21.96 5.36
CA LEU A 115 -4.71 -22.72 6.06
C LEU A 115 -5.31 -23.70 7.09
N THR A 116 -6.33 -23.28 7.84
CA THR A 116 -6.96 -24.15 8.84
C THR A 116 -7.80 -25.27 8.24
N ASP A 117 -8.30 -25.10 7.02
CA ASP A 117 -9.08 -26.12 6.32
C ASP A 117 -8.18 -27.24 5.75
N TYR A 118 -6.98 -26.89 5.27
CA TYR A 118 -6.07 -27.85 4.64
C TYR A 118 -5.05 -28.49 5.61
N ILE A 119 -4.63 -27.78 6.67
CA ILE A 119 -3.64 -28.31 7.61
C ILE A 119 -4.33 -29.18 8.66
N ARG A 120 -4.12 -30.51 8.61
CA ARG A 120 -4.78 -31.45 9.53
C ARG A 120 -4.09 -31.53 10.91
N ASN A 121 -2.78 -31.36 10.98
CA ASN A 121 -2.02 -31.41 12.23
C ASN A 121 -2.39 -30.22 13.15
N PRO A 122 -2.79 -30.45 14.43
CA PRO A 122 -3.15 -29.37 15.36
C PRO A 122 -2.00 -28.39 15.61
N LEU A 123 -0.77 -28.88 15.80
CA LEU A 123 0.41 -28.03 15.97
C LEU A 123 0.70 -27.25 14.68
N GLY A 124 0.63 -27.91 13.53
CA GLY A 124 0.78 -27.27 12.22
C GLY A 124 -0.21 -26.13 12.00
N ARG A 125 -1.48 -26.29 12.41
CA ARG A 125 -2.50 -25.23 12.33
C ARG A 125 -2.19 -24.03 13.21
N VAL A 126 -1.63 -24.24 14.40
CA VAL A 126 -1.23 -23.14 15.28
C VAL A 126 -0.02 -22.43 14.70
N MET A 127 1.01 -23.17 14.30
CA MET A 127 2.22 -22.61 13.69
C MET A 127 1.90 -21.79 12.44
N ALA A 128 1.09 -22.32 11.53
CA ALA A 128 0.71 -21.62 10.30
C ALA A 128 -0.05 -20.31 10.59
N ARG A 129 -0.97 -20.32 11.56
CA ARG A 129 -1.71 -19.11 11.96
C ARG A 129 -0.79 -18.06 12.59
N VAL A 130 0.10 -18.47 13.49
CA VAL A 130 1.08 -17.56 14.11
C VAL A 130 2.00 -16.96 13.06
N LEU A 131 2.57 -17.78 12.18
CA LEU A 131 3.42 -17.30 11.10
C LEU A 131 2.68 -16.34 10.15
N SER A 132 1.44 -16.68 9.77
CA SER A 132 0.60 -15.84 8.93
C SER A 132 0.40 -14.44 9.54
N TRP A 133 -0.02 -14.36 10.81
CA TRP A 133 -0.21 -13.06 11.47
C TRP A 133 1.10 -12.33 11.77
N SER A 134 2.21 -13.03 12.02
CA SER A 134 3.53 -12.41 12.14
C SER A 134 3.96 -11.76 10.83
N VAL A 135 3.74 -12.41 9.68
CA VAL A 135 4.00 -11.79 8.38
C VAL A 135 3.10 -10.57 8.16
N ALA A 136 1.82 -10.64 8.51
CA ALA A 136 0.93 -9.49 8.42
C ALA A 136 1.42 -8.30 9.26
N LEU A 137 1.91 -8.55 10.47
CA LEU A 137 2.46 -7.51 11.34
C LEU A 137 3.73 -6.88 10.75
N VAL A 138 4.65 -7.69 10.21
CA VAL A 138 5.85 -7.19 9.55
C VAL A 138 5.50 -6.32 8.35
N LEU A 139 4.57 -6.77 7.51
CA LEU A 139 4.08 -6.00 6.36
C LEU A 139 3.40 -4.70 6.78
N LEU A 140 2.64 -4.71 7.89
CA LEU A 140 2.02 -3.51 8.44
C LEU A 140 3.09 -2.50 8.88
N ILE A 141 4.12 -2.94 9.61
CA ILE A 141 5.20 -2.07 10.09
C ILE A 141 5.97 -1.46 8.91
N ILE A 142 6.39 -2.29 7.95
CA ILE A 142 7.13 -1.85 6.77
C ILE A 142 6.26 -0.88 5.94
N GLY A 143 5.02 -1.27 5.65
CA GLY A 143 4.10 -0.45 4.85
C GLY A 143 3.76 0.88 5.53
N LEU A 144 3.50 0.87 6.84
CA LEU A 144 3.23 2.10 7.60
C LEU A 144 4.45 3.03 7.61
N TYR A 145 5.65 2.47 7.84
CA TYR A 145 6.90 3.24 7.76
C TYR A 145 7.10 3.85 6.37
N SER A 146 6.89 3.09 5.30
CA SER A 146 7.00 3.57 3.93
C SER A 146 6.01 4.72 3.63
N VAL A 147 4.75 4.61 4.06
CA VAL A 147 3.74 5.65 3.79
C VAL A 147 3.99 6.91 4.62
N ILE A 148 4.41 6.77 5.88
CA ILE A 148 4.67 7.93 6.74
C ILE A 148 5.88 8.71 6.23
N THR A 149 6.97 8.02 5.89
CA THR A 149 8.24 8.65 5.46
C THR A 149 8.22 9.14 4.01
N ALA A 150 7.32 8.63 3.17
CA ALA A 150 7.14 9.13 1.81
C ALA A 150 6.95 10.65 1.76
N GLY A 151 7.76 11.33 0.94
CA GLY A 151 7.66 12.77 0.74
C GLY A 151 8.23 13.65 1.86
N TRP A 152 8.86 13.07 2.88
CA TRP A 152 9.70 13.81 3.83
C TRP A 152 11.11 13.99 3.29
#